data_AF-A0AAN0IU28-F1
#
_entry.id   AF-A0AAN0IU28-F1
#
_cell.length_a   1.000
_cell.length_b   1.000
_cell.length_c   1.000
_cell.angle_alpha   90.00
_cell.angle_beta   90.00
_cell.angle_gamma   90.00
#
_symmetry.space_group_name_H-M   'P 1'
#
loop_
_entity.id
_entity.type
_entity.pdbx_description
1 polymer ?
#
loop_
_entity_poly.entity_id
_entity_poly.type
_entity_poly.pdbx_seq_one_letter_code
_entity_poly.pdbx_strand_id
1 'polypeptide(L)'
;MKQRLVKDDIWCLVSCHWFEKWTKFIDIALKAGTDGCNKSSHPGPVTNFTLIKFINFQAPKLKKDLAENLDYKLIPEIGWDLLIQWYGISEKSMRLSRKVIKVQKHAIGKLMIEVYPVTVLVQLVFPESPD
;
A
#
# COMPACT_ATOMS: atom_id res chain seq x y z
N MET A 1 6.20 15.73 10.40
CA MET A 1 7.43 15.57 9.60
C MET A 1 7.17 14.44 8.60
N LYS A 2 7.32 14.66 7.28
CA LYS A 2 7.20 13.55 6.29
C LYS A 2 8.52 12.79 6.28
N GLN A 3 8.49 11.46 6.45
CA GLN A 3 9.69 10.64 6.37
C GLN A 3 10.33 10.78 4.99
N ARG A 4 11.65 11.00 4.94
CA ARG A 4 12.41 11.08 3.69
C ARG A 4 12.50 9.69 3.06
N LEU A 5 12.41 9.61 1.75
CA LEU A 5 12.66 8.36 1.03
C LEU A 5 14.15 8.00 1.12
N VAL A 6 14.45 6.77 1.55
CA VAL A 6 15.78 6.16 1.48
C VAL A 6 15.73 5.02 0.47
N LYS A 7 16.78 4.91 -0.35
CA LYS A 7 16.84 3.85 -1.38
C LYS A 7 16.70 2.49 -0.72
N ASP A 8 15.95 1.60 -1.36
CA ASP A 8 15.70 0.23 -0.93
C ASP A 8 14.74 0.06 0.28
N ASP A 9 14.29 1.15 0.91
CA ASP A 9 13.24 1.13 1.94
C ASP A 9 11.93 0.52 1.41
N ILE A 10 11.18 -0.09 2.34
CA ILE A 10 9.84 -0.60 2.08
C ILE A 10 8.77 0.39 2.58
N TRP A 11 7.82 0.66 1.69
CA TRP A 11 6.63 1.43 1.95
C TRP A 11 5.39 0.58 1.65
N CYS A 12 4.27 0.87 2.29
CA CYS A 12 3.04 0.10 2.17
C CYS A 12 1.89 0.98 1.70
N LEU A 13 1.03 0.43 0.83
CA LEU A 13 -0.23 1.06 0.47
C LEU A 13 -1.27 0.79 1.55
N VAL A 14 -1.97 1.84 1.96
CA VAL A 14 -3.20 1.77 2.76
C VAL A 14 -4.34 2.40 1.97
N SER A 15 -5.49 1.72 1.92
CA SER A 15 -6.70 2.27 1.31
C SER A 15 -7.07 3.63 1.93
N CYS A 16 -7.28 4.66 1.10
CA CYS A 16 -7.80 5.95 1.55
C CYS A 16 -9.15 5.77 2.26
N HIS A 17 -10.00 4.85 1.80
CA HIS A 17 -11.29 4.58 2.43
C HIS A 17 -11.16 4.18 3.91
N TRP A 18 -10.20 3.29 4.23
CA TRP A 18 -9.93 2.92 5.62
C TRP A 18 -9.18 4.04 6.36
N PHE A 19 -8.17 4.65 5.72
CA PHE A 19 -7.32 5.67 6.33
C PHE A 19 -8.09 6.94 6.72
N GLU A 20 -9.09 7.33 5.94
CA GLU A 20 -9.96 8.48 6.24
C GLU A 20 -10.88 8.19 7.44
N LYS A 21 -11.41 6.97 7.55
CA LYS A 21 -12.17 6.54 8.74
C LYS A 21 -11.29 6.58 9.98
N TRP A 22 -10.07 6.06 9.87
CA TRP A 22 -9.10 6.10 10.97
C TRP A 22 -8.73 7.53 11.36
N THR A 23 -8.45 8.41 10.40
CA THR A 23 -8.15 9.83 10.68
C THR A 23 -9.30 10.51 11.42
N LYS A 24 -10.54 10.33 10.95
CA LYS A 24 -11.74 10.88 11.61
C LYS A 24 -11.91 10.35 13.04
N PHE A 25 -11.67 9.06 13.25
CA PHE A 25 -11.71 8.44 14.57
C PHE A 25 -10.68 9.07 15.52
N ILE A 26 -9.43 9.23 15.06
CA ILE A 26 -8.38 9.88 15.85
C ILE A 26 -8.74 11.35 16.15
N ASP A 27 -9.27 12.10 15.18
CA ASP A 27 -9.68 13.48 15.40
C ASP A 27 -10.78 13.61 16.46
N ILE A 28 -11.72 12.67 16.50
CA ILE A 28 -12.75 12.61 17.54
C ILE A 28 -12.10 12.29 18.89
N ALA A 29 -11.25 11.26 18.95
CA ALA A 29 -10.57 10.83 20.17
C ALA A 29 -9.74 11.96 20.78
N LEU A 30 -9.06 12.76 19.95
CA LEU A 30 -8.24 13.89 20.38
C LEU A 30 -9.08 15.06 20.91
N LYS A 31 -10.29 15.28 20.36
CA LYS A 31 -11.16 16.41 20.75
C LYS A 31 -12.05 16.11 21.95
N ALA A 32 -12.62 14.91 21.98
CA ALA A 32 -13.64 14.52 22.95
C ALA A 32 -13.11 13.56 24.04
N GLY A 33 -11.83 13.18 23.97
CA GLY A 33 -11.28 12.09 24.78
C GLY A 33 -11.78 10.72 24.30
N THR A 34 -11.27 9.66 24.94
CA THR A 34 -11.64 8.27 24.61
C THR A 34 -13.11 7.96 24.85
N ASP A 35 -13.76 8.71 25.75
CA ASP A 35 -15.16 8.49 26.14
C ASP A 35 -16.15 8.98 25.07
N GLY A 36 -15.69 9.87 24.17
CA GLY A 36 -16.46 10.32 23.00
C GLY A 36 -16.42 9.34 21.83
N CYS A 37 -15.55 8.34 21.86
CA CYS A 37 -15.42 7.34 20.80
C CYS A 37 -16.44 6.21 20.96
N ASN A 38 -17.51 6.25 20.17
CA ASN A 38 -18.46 5.14 20.10
C ASN A 38 -17.94 4.01 19.19
N LYS A 39 -18.42 2.77 19.41
CA LYS A 39 -18.07 1.58 18.58
C LYS A 39 -18.30 1.80 17.08
N SER A 40 -19.25 2.65 16.70
CA SER A 40 -19.55 2.98 15.31
C SER A 40 -18.53 3.90 14.63
N SER A 41 -17.77 4.68 15.40
CA SER A 41 -16.71 5.55 14.88
C SER A 41 -15.37 4.83 14.70
N HIS A 42 -15.20 3.66 15.33
CA HIS A 42 -13.99 2.86 15.22
C HIS A 42 -13.77 2.42 13.76
N PRO A 43 -12.55 2.55 13.21
CA PRO A 43 -12.30 2.25 11.79
C PRO A 43 -12.41 0.75 11.46
N GLY A 44 -12.32 -0.10 12.48
CA GLY A 44 -12.26 -1.55 12.34
C GLY A 44 -10.90 -2.02 11.82
N PRO A 45 -10.75 -3.32 11.53
CA PRO A 45 -9.51 -3.88 11.01
C PRO A 45 -9.06 -3.22 9.71
N VAL A 46 -7.74 -3.06 9.54
CA VAL A 46 -7.14 -2.49 8.33
C VAL A 46 -7.58 -3.30 7.12
N THR A 47 -8.06 -2.60 6.09
CA THR A 47 -8.50 -3.26 4.87
C THR A 47 -8.15 -2.48 3.60
N ASN A 48 -7.47 -3.20 2.70
CA ASN A 48 -7.10 -2.78 1.34
C ASN A 48 -8.04 -3.35 0.26
N PHE A 49 -9.24 -3.84 0.60
CA PHE A 49 -10.16 -4.45 -0.37
C PHE A 49 -10.48 -3.55 -1.57
N THR A 50 -10.51 -2.23 -1.37
CA THR A 50 -10.76 -1.26 -2.45
C THR A 50 -9.63 -1.23 -3.47
N LEU A 51 -8.41 -1.61 -3.08
CA LEU A 51 -7.20 -1.56 -3.90
C LEU A 51 -6.92 -2.88 -4.64
N ILE A 52 -7.52 -3.99 -4.20
CA ILE A 52 -7.22 -5.32 -4.74
C ILE A 52 -8.37 -5.85 -5.59
N LYS A 53 -8.02 -6.65 -6.59
CA LYS A 53 -8.94 -7.48 -7.37
C LYS A 53 -8.70 -8.93 -6.98
N PHE A 54 -9.76 -9.61 -6.55
CA PHE A 54 -9.75 -11.04 -6.33
C PHE A 54 -9.81 -11.77 -7.68
N ILE A 55 -8.98 -12.79 -7.83
CA ILE A 55 -8.92 -13.64 -9.01
C ILE A 55 -9.12 -15.07 -8.51
N ASN A 56 -10.02 -15.82 -9.15
CA ASN A 56 -10.33 -17.18 -8.72
C ASN A 56 -9.05 -18.02 -8.66
N PHE A 57 -8.87 -18.71 -7.52
CA PHE A 57 -7.74 -19.59 -7.25
C PHE A 57 -6.34 -18.93 -7.33
N GLN A 58 -6.27 -17.59 -7.25
CA GLN A 58 -5.00 -16.85 -7.26
C GLN A 58 -4.93 -15.85 -6.12
N ALA A 59 -3.70 -15.46 -5.77
CA ALA A 59 -3.47 -14.37 -4.84
C ALA A 59 -4.13 -13.06 -5.37
N PRO A 60 -4.73 -12.24 -4.49
CA PRO A 60 -5.27 -10.95 -4.88
C PRO A 60 -4.20 -10.07 -5.54
N LYS A 61 -4.58 -9.35 -6.60
CA LYS A 61 -3.66 -8.44 -7.30
C LYS A 61 -4.09 -7.00 -7.08
N LEU A 62 -3.11 -6.09 -7.05
CA LEU A 62 -3.40 -4.65 -7.04
C LEU A 62 -4.17 -4.26 -8.31
N LYS A 63 -5.24 -3.48 -8.17
CA LYS A 63 -5.94 -2.87 -9.30
C LYS A 63 -5.01 -1.93 -10.05
N LYS A 64 -5.23 -1.77 -11.35
CA LYS A 64 -4.51 -0.81 -12.18
C LYS A 64 -5.04 0.60 -11.95
N ASP A 65 -4.26 1.59 -12.36
CA ASP A 65 -4.67 3.00 -12.47
C ASP A 65 -5.15 3.62 -11.14
N LEU A 66 -4.64 3.14 -10.01
CA LEU A 66 -4.89 3.74 -8.70
C LEU A 66 -4.03 4.98 -8.52
N ALA A 67 -4.62 6.05 -8.00
CA ALA A 67 -3.96 7.31 -7.73
C ALA A 67 -3.59 7.47 -6.25
N GLU A 68 -2.35 7.88 -5.99
CA GLU A 68 -1.90 8.25 -4.65
C GLU A 68 -2.73 9.44 -4.14
N ASN A 69 -3.12 9.41 -2.87
CA ASN A 69 -3.98 10.37 -2.17
C ASN A 69 -5.47 10.36 -2.56
N LEU A 70 -5.86 9.65 -3.61
CA LEU A 70 -7.27 9.42 -3.96
C LEU A 70 -7.70 8.01 -3.54
N ASP A 71 -6.97 6.99 -4.02
CA ASP A 71 -7.30 5.60 -3.74
C ASP A 71 -6.52 5.06 -2.55
N TYR A 72 -5.24 5.42 -2.43
CA TYR A 72 -4.35 4.94 -1.39
C TYR A 72 -3.43 6.02 -0.83
N LYS A 73 -2.92 5.78 0.38
CA LYS A 73 -1.78 6.48 0.98
C LYS A 73 -0.56 5.57 1.02
N LEU A 74 0.62 6.16 0.85
CA LEU A 74 1.89 5.48 1.09
C LEU A 74 2.36 5.80 2.50
N ILE A 75 2.61 4.76 3.29
CA ILE A 75 3.18 4.88 4.61
C ILE A 75 4.46 4.04 4.72
N PRO A 76 5.41 4.41 5.60
CA PRO A 76 6.55 3.56 5.92
C PRO A 76 6.11 2.18 6.42
N GLU A 77 6.93 1.16 6.20
CA GLU A 77 6.70 -0.21 6.73
C GLU A 77 6.37 -0.22 8.22
N ILE A 78 7.14 0.50 9.04
CA ILE A 78 6.87 0.58 10.48
C ILE A 78 5.48 1.15 10.79
N GLY A 79 5.01 2.12 9.99
CA GLY A 79 3.67 2.68 10.15
C GLY A 79 2.59 1.64 9.86
N TRP A 80 2.81 0.80 8.85
CA TRP A 80 1.91 -0.31 8.55
C TRP A 80 1.85 -1.31 9.69
N ASP A 81 3.01 -1.73 10.19
CA ASP A 81 3.09 -2.74 11.25
C ASP A 81 2.40 -2.26 12.54
N LEU A 82 2.54 -0.97 12.87
CA LEU A 82 1.81 -0.34 13.99
C LEU A 82 0.29 -0.34 13.78
N LEU A 83 -0.20 -0.03 12.58
CA LEU A 83 -1.64 -0.09 12.29
C LEU A 83 -2.18 -1.51 12.44
N ILE A 84 -1.42 -2.53 12.01
CA ILE A 84 -1.83 -3.92 12.20
C ILE A 84 -1.81 -4.31 13.67
N GLN A 85 -0.80 -3.88 14.43
CA GLN A 85 -0.73 -4.14 15.86
C GLN A 85 -1.92 -3.53 16.61
N TRP A 86 -2.37 -2.33 16.23
CA TRP A 86 -3.45 -1.62 16.93
C TRP A 86 -4.85 -2.03 16.50
N TYR A 87 -5.06 -2.29 15.20
CA TYR A 87 -6.40 -2.48 14.64
C TYR A 87 -6.62 -3.88 14.06
N GLY A 88 -5.56 -4.67 13.89
CA GLY A 88 -5.59 -5.92 13.14
C GLY A 88 -5.75 -5.71 11.64
N ILE A 89 -5.82 -6.82 10.90
CA ILE A 89 -6.05 -6.85 9.46
C ILE A 89 -7.32 -7.65 9.15
N SER A 90 -8.10 -7.18 8.18
CA SER A 90 -9.27 -7.93 7.70
C SER A 90 -8.82 -9.22 6.99
N GLU A 91 -9.51 -10.34 7.21
CA GLU A 91 -9.14 -11.68 6.72
C GLU A 91 -8.82 -11.77 5.22
N LYS A 92 -9.51 -10.98 4.40
CA LYS A 92 -9.33 -10.96 2.93
C LYS A 92 -8.42 -9.85 2.44
N SER A 93 -7.78 -9.15 3.37
CA SER A 93 -6.83 -8.09 3.06
C SER A 93 -5.40 -8.59 3.14
N MET A 94 -4.49 -7.79 2.58
CA MET A 94 -3.07 -8.13 2.57
C MET A 94 -2.23 -6.86 2.64
N ARG A 95 -0.99 -7.06 3.11
CA ARG A 95 0.06 -6.06 3.04
C ARG A 95 0.47 -5.83 1.59
N LEU A 96 0.46 -4.57 1.16
CA LEU A 96 0.81 -4.16 -0.20
C LEU A 96 2.13 -3.37 -0.17
N SER A 97 3.24 -4.10 -0.02
CA SER A 97 4.59 -3.54 0.08
C SER A 97 5.13 -3.08 -1.29
N ARG A 98 5.86 -1.97 -1.30
CA ARG A 98 6.53 -1.36 -2.45
C ARG A 98 7.89 -0.85 -2.05
N LYS A 99 8.83 -0.90 -2.99
CA LYS A 99 10.22 -0.55 -2.75
C LYS A 99 10.52 0.87 -3.21
N VAL A 100 11.35 1.58 -2.46
CA VAL A 100 11.93 2.84 -2.91
C VAL A 100 13.04 2.55 -3.91
N ILE A 101 12.89 3.06 -5.12
CA ILE A 101 13.85 2.94 -6.21
C ILE A 101 14.44 4.31 -6.55
N LYS A 102 15.64 4.30 -7.12
CA LYS A 102 16.24 5.49 -7.74
C LYS A 102 15.91 5.46 -9.23
N VAL A 103 15.07 6.39 -9.68
CA VAL A 103 14.82 6.57 -11.11
C VAL A 103 15.78 7.62 -11.65
N GLN A 104 16.53 7.25 -12.68
CA GLN A 104 17.34 8.20 -13.44
C GLN A 104 16.42 8.96 -14.39
N LYS A 105 15.99 10.16 -13.99
CA LYS A 105 15.42 11.15 -14.91
C LYS A 105 16.42 12.31 -14.97
N HIS A 106 17.10 12.47 -16.11
CA HIS A 106 18.17 13.45 -16.32
C HIS A 106 19.41 13.26 -15.40
N ALA A 107 20.31 14.26 -15.36
CA ALA A 107 21.60 14.20 -14.66
C ALA A 107 21.51 14.04 -13.13
N ILE A 108 20.32 14.15 -12.52
CA ILE A 108 20.10 13.99 -11.08
C ILE A 108 19.05 12.90 -10.86
N GLY A 109 19.46 11.75 -10.30
CA GLY A 109 18.54 10.68 -9.97
C GLY A 109 17.60 11.04 -8.82
N LYS A 110 16.30 10.71 -8.95
CA LYS A 110 15.27 10.97 -7.94
C LYS A 110 14.81 9.66 -7.31
N LEU A 111 14.66 9.64 -5.98
CA LEU A 111 14.04 8.53 -5.27
C LEU A 111 12.52 8.60 -5.40
N MET A 112 11.89 7.45 -5.65
CA MET A 112 10.44 7.30 -5.66
C MET A 112 10.04 5.88 -5.25
N ILE A 113 8.79 5.69 -4.85
CA ILE A 113 8.24 4.38 -4.53
C ILE A 113 7.67 3.78 -5.81
N GLU A 114 8.17 2.62 -6.24
CA GLU A 114 7.67 1.92 -7.43
C GLU A 114 6.38 1.18 -7.10
N VAL A 115 5.22 1.79 -7.34
CA VAL A 115 3.91 1.17 -7.03
C VAL A 115 3.49 0.13 -8.07
N TYR A 116 3.87 0.31 -9.33
CA TYR A 116 3.59 -0.62 -10.41
C TYR A 116 4.90 -1.03 -11.08
N PRO A 117 5.50 -2.15 -10.65
CA PRO A 117 6.69 -2.69 -11.30
C PRO A 117 6.41 -3.07 -12.74
N VAL A 118 7.40 -2.89 -13.61
CA VAL A 118 7.33 -3.34 -15.00
C VAL A 118 7.25 -4.87 -15.01
N THR A 119 6.24 -5.41 -15.69
CA THR A 119 6.11 -6.85 -15.94
C THR A 119 6.65 -7.14 -17.33
N VAL A 120 7.62 -8.05 -17.42
CA VAL A 120 8.23 -8.50 -18.69
C VAL A 120 7.94 -9.98 -18.87
N LEU A 121 7.51 -10.35 -20.08
CA LEU A 121 7.38 -11.76 -20.47
C LEU A 121 8.70 -12.19 -21.12
N VAL A 122 9.35 -13.19 -20.54
CA VAL A 122 10.59 -13.77 -21.05
C VAL A 122 10.26 -15.10 -21.69
N GLN A 123 10.62 -15.27 -22.95
CA GLN A 123 10.45 -16.51 -23.69
C GLN A 123 11.83 -17.04 -24.09
N LEU A 124 12.10 -18.31 -23.77
CA LEU A 124 13.28 -19.00 -24.27
C LEU A 124 13.05 -19.39 -25.72
N VAL A 125 13.99 -19.03 -26.59
CA VAL A 125 14.01 -19.44 -27.99
C VAL A 125 15.18 -20.40 -28.15
N PHE A 126 14.89 -21.63 -28.57
CA PHE A 126 15.90 -22.61 -28.92
C PHE A 126 16.22 -22.48 -30.41
N PRO A 127 17.49 -22.42 -30.82
CA PRO A 127 17.84 -22.48 -32.24
C PRO A 127 17.39 -23.84 -32.80
N GLU A 128 16.84 -23.83 -34.01
CA GLU A 128 16.53 -25.07 -34.73
C GLU A 128 17.83 -25.85 -34.95
N SER A 129 17.78 -27.17 -34.75
CA SER A 129 18.90 -28.05 -35.05
C SER A 129 19.23 -27.95 -36.54
N PRO A 130 20.50 -27.75 -36.93
CA PRO A 130 20.86 -27.82 -38.34
C PRO A 130 20.54 -29.24 -38.86
N ASP A 131 19.70 -29.30 -39.89
CA ASP A 131 19.38 -30.52 -40.65
C ASP A 131 20.63 -31.16 -41.28
#